data_AF-A0AAU6ZEX8-F1
#
_entry.id   AF-A0AAU6ZEX8-F1
#
_cell.length_a   1.000
_cell.length_b   1.000
_cell.length_c   1.000
_cell.angle_alpha   90.00
_cell.angle_beta   90.00
_cell.angle_gamma   90.00
#
_symmetry.space_group_name_H-M   'P 1'
#
loop_
_entity.id
_entity.type
_entity.pdbx_description
1 polymer ?
#
loop_
_entity_poly.entity_id
_entity_poly.type
_entity_poly.pdbx_seq_one_letter_code
_entity_poly.pdbx_strand_id
1 'polypeptide(L)'
;MSPFPQTAATIRTAAAVTDQHGDVAQLHGVGVLFHEGRYYAWGEEKSAGALFTSVECYSTENFAVWRHEGTSLRREAAGDLGPQRIVERPKVLFNSATGYFVMFLHIDSPDYAEARLGFARSTSLIGPYEYLRSSRPLGNSSRDIGVYQETSGLGVLMSEDRENGLRLYRLAPDYLSVESVLSTTLKNDGSHGYESPALVRVDGLYYLFGSDLTGWNMNDNKFATASLEGPWSEWHDFAPSGSRTFDSQVSAIVPVLGSSSVSHVYIGDRWNQHDLYNSLPVILPISIGGGHASLSWRDEWWLD
;
A
#
# COMPACT_ATOMS: atom_id res chain seq x y z
N MET A 1 -28.17 20.28 22.52
CA MET A 1 -28.43 19.79 21.15
C MET A 1 -28.23 18.28 21.18
N SER A 2 -29.17 17.54 20.62
CA SER A 2 -29.38 16.10 20.84
C SER A 2 -28.15 15.25 20.50
N PRO A 3 -27.74 14.27 21.33
CA PRO A 3 -26.78 13.26 20.92
C PRO A 3 -27.58 12.19 20.16
N PHE A 4 -27.64 12.29 18.84
CA PHE A 4 -28.01 11.12 18.06
C PHE A 4 -26.81 10.17 18.07
N PRO A 5 -26.97 8.88 18.43
CA PRO A 5 -25.93 7.91 18.19
C PRO A 5 -25.76 7.81 16.67
N GLN A 6 -24.62 8.26 16.17
CA GLN A 6 -24.18 7.92 14.82
C GLN A 6 -24.06 6.40 14.83
N THR A 7 -24.99 5.68 14.20
CA THR A 7 -24.83 4.24 14.01
C THR A 7 -23.51 4.05 13.30
N ALA A 8 -22.53 3.44 13.97
CA ALA A 8 -21.22 3.20 13.39
C ALA A 8 -21.41 2.48 12.05
N ALA A 9 -20.87 3.04 10.98
CA ALA A 9 -21.02 2.46 9.66
C ALA A 9 -20.25 1.12 9.63
N THR A 10 -20.93 0.06 9.27
CA THR A 10 -20.37 -1.30 9.27
C THR A 10 -19.55 -1.56 8.02
N ILE A 11 -18.34 -2.06 8.20
CA ILE A 11 -17.48 -2.62 7.16
C ILE A 11 -17.89 -4.07 6.95
N ARG A 12 -18.23 -4.43 5.70
CA ARG A 12 -18.47 -5.81 5.28
C ARG A 12 -17.22 -6.32 4.57
N THR A 13 -16.59 -7.35 5.11
CA THR A 13 -15.31 -7.83 4.58
C THR A 13 -15.51 -8.51 3.23
N ALA A 14 -14.61 -8.21 2.27
CA ALA A 14 -14.64 -8.75 0.91
C ALA A 14 -15.97 -8.51 0.18
N ALA A 15 -16.54 -7.31 0.36
CA ALA A 15 -17.69 -6.84 -0.39
C ALA A 15 -17.26 -5.70 -1.33
N ALA A 16 -18.02 -5.49 -2.41
CA ALA A 16 -17.80 -4.35 -3.29
C ALA A 16 -17.97 -3.06 -2.49
N VAL A 17 -17.00 -2.16 -2.60
CA VAL A 17 -17.06 -0.82 -2.01
C VAL A 17 -17.49 0.14 -3.11
N THR A 18 -18.50 0.94 -2.83
CA THR A 18 -18.96 1.99 -3.75
C THR A 18 -18.74 3.37 -3.12
N ASP A 19 -18.53 4.36 -3.96
CA ASP A 19 -18.37 5.75 -3.53
C ASP A 19 -19.73 6.47 -3.40
N GLN A 20 -19.70 7.79 -3.15
CA GLN A 20 -20.90 8.62 -3.03
C GLN A 20 -21.75 8.73 -4.32
N HIS A 21 -21.20 8.33 -5.47
CA HIS A 21 -21.87 8.33 -6.77
C HIS A 21 -22.45 6.96 -7.12
N GLY A 22 -22.13 5.92 -6.34
CA GLY A 22 -22.53 4.53 -6.58
C GLY A 22 -21.57 3.79 -7.51
N ASP A 23 -20.44 4.40 -7.88
CA ASP A 23 -19.40 3.76 -8.69
C ASP A 23 -18.51 2.88 -7.81
N VAL A 24 -17.95 1.80 -8.39
CA VAL A 24 -17.02 0.91 -7.67
C VAL A 24 -15.75 1.69 -7.31
N ALA A 25 -15.47 1.81 -6.02
CA ALA A 25 -14.28 2.49 -5.53
C ALA A 25 -13.02 1.72 -5.95
N GLN A 26 -12.21 2.35 -6.80
CA GLN A 26 -10.96 1.78 -7.34
C GLN A 26 -9.83 1.90 -6.31
N LEU A 27 -9.89 1.05 -5.27
CA LEU A 27 -8.94 0.98 -4.16
C LEU A 27 -7.90 -0.12 -4.34
N HIS A 28 -7.54 -0.41 -5.59
CA HIS A 28 -6.63 -1.50 -5.95
C HIS A 28 -5.17 -1.12 -5.66
N GLY A 29 -4.38 -2.02 -5.06
CA GLY A 29 -2.95 -1.79 -4.79
C GLY A 29 -2.69 -0.63 -3.82
N VAL A 30 -3.68 -0.32 -2.98
CA VAL A 30 -3.86 0.99 -2.34
C VAL A 30 -2.67 1.45 -1.48
N GLY A 31 -2.40 2.75 -1.52
CA GLY A 31 -1.62 3.47 -0.51
C GLY A 31 -2.52 4.35 0.35
N VAL A 32 -2.32 4.37 1.67
CA VAL A 32 -3.15 5.17 2.58
C VAL A 32 -2.29 6.14 3.39
N LEU A 33 -2.71 7.40 3.45
CA LEU A 33 -2.12 8.46 4.28
C LEU A 33 -3.20 9.03 5.20
N PHE A 34 -2.92 9.09 6.49
CA PHE A 34 -3.73 9.91 7.40
C PHE A 34 -3.25 11.36 7.36
N HIS A 35 -4.13 12.28 7.01
CA HIS A 35 -3.82 13.70 6.89
C HIS A 35 -5.01 14.54 7.37
N GLU A 36 -4.75 15.49 8.27
CA GLU A 36 -5.75 16.45 8.76
C GLU A 36 -7.07 15.80 9.24
N GLY A 37 -6.99 14.67 9.95
CA GLY A 37 -8.16 14.01 10.54
C GLY A 37 -8.88 13.03 9.64
N ARG A 38 -8.40 12.78 8.41
CA ARG A 38 -9.01 11.85 7.46
C ARG A 38 -7.98 10.90 6.86
N TYR A 39 -8.44 9.72 6.44
CA TYR A 39 -7.65 8.77 5.66
C TYR A 39 -7.86 9.03 4.18
N TYR A 40 -6.78 9.27 3.45
CA TYR A 40 -6.77 9.39 2.01
C TYR A 40 -6.10 8.17 1.41
N ALA A 41 -6.74 7.60 0.39
CA ALA A 41 -6.33 6.38 -0.26
C ALA A 41 -6.12 6.64 -1.75
N TRP A 42 -4.97 6.22 -2.28
CA TRP A 42 -4.68 6.25 -3.72
C TRP A 42 -4.67 4.83 -4.23
N GLY A 43 -5.51 4.55 -5.22
CA GLY A 43 -5.65 3.24 -5.84
C GLY A 43 -5.51 3.31 -7.35
N GLU A 44 -5.23 2.16 -7.94
CA GLU A 44 -5.14 1.97 -9.38
C GLU A 44 -6.54 1.92 -9.99
N GLU A 45 -6.82 2.70 -11.03
CA GLU A 45 -8.07 2.57 -11.79
C GLU A 45 -7.92 1.39 -12.77
N LYS A 46 -8.83 0.40 -12.70
CA LYS A 46 -8.69 -0.90 -13.39
C LYS A 46 -9.73 -1.13 -14.49
N SER A 47 -10.42 -0.09 -14.97
CA SER A 47 -11.39 -0.21 -16.07
C SER A 47 -10.77 -0.72 -17.38
N ALA A 48 -9.46 -0.54 -17.58
CA ALA A 48 -8.71 -1.05 -18.72
C ALA A 48 -7.89 -2.32 -18.40
N GLY A 49 -8.25 -3.06 -17.35
CA GLY A 49 -7.49 -4.23 -16.90
C GLY A 49 -6.17 -3.81 -16.23
N ALA A 50 -5.06 -4.47 -16.60
CA ALA A 50 -3.76 -4.22 -15.98
C ALA A 50 -3.06 -2.94 -16.48
N LEU A 51 -3.49 -2.39 -17.62
CA LEU A 51 -2.85 -1.22 -18.22
C LEU A 51 -3.25 0.07 -17.49
N PHE A 52 -2.30 0.98 -17.36
CA PHE A 52 -2.50 2.25 -16.68
C PHE A 52 -3.54 3.15 -17.36
N THR A 53 -4.47 3.66 -16.55
CA THR A 53 -5.45 4.69 -16.91
C THR A 53 -5.27 5.92 -16.03
N SER A 54 -5.37 5.74 -14.72
CA SER A 54 -5.18 6.78 -13.72
C SER A 54 -4.92 6.21 -12.32
N VAL A 55 -4.45 7.10 -11.44
CA VAL A 55 -4.48 6.91 -9.99
C VAL A 55 -5.62 7.75 -9.44
N GLU A 56 -6.58 7.11 -8.78
CA GLU A 56 -7.74 7.76 -8.17
C GLU A 56 -7.53 7.95 -6.67
N CYS A 57 -8.00 9.06 -6.13
CA CYS A 57 -7.97 9.36 -4.71
C CYS A 57 -9.37 9.25 -4.11
N TYR A 58 -9.44 8.53 -3.00
CA TYR A 58 -10.63 8.43 -2.16
C TYR A 58 -10.30 8.87 -0.74
N SER A 59 -11.31 9.27 0.03
CA SER A 59 -11.15 9.53 1.46
C SER A 59 -12.19 8.82 2.31
N THR A 60 -11.82 8.51 3.56
CA THR A 60 -12.71 7.92 4.56
C THR A 60 -12.34 8.39 5.97
N GLU A 61 -13.31 8.31 6.87
CA GLU A 61 -13.11 8.49 8.32
C GLU A 61 -13.15 7.15 9.07
N ASN A 62 -13.76 6.12 8.48
CA ASN A 62 -14.12 4.89 9.19
C ASN A 62 -13.95 3.61 8.36
N PHE A 63 -13.39 3.69 7.15
CA PHE A 63 -13.19 2.59 6.19
C PHE A 63 -14.47 1.90 5.68
N ALA A 64 -15.64 2.29 6.17
CA ALA A 64 -16.94 1.78 5.73
C ALA A 64 -17.54 2.63 4.61
N VAL A 65 -17.35 3.95 4.68
CA VAL A 65 -17.86 4.91 3.69
C VAL A 65 -16.69 5.59 3.02
N TRP A 66 -16.64 5.49 1.69
CA TRP A 66 -15.57 6.06 0.88
C TRP A 66 -16.13 7.16 -0.01
N ARG A 67 -15.38 8.25 -0.12
CA ARG A 67 -15.70 9.37 -0.99
C ARG A 67 -14.63 9.49 -2.06
N HIS A 68 -15.01 9.48 -3.34
CA HIS A 68 -14.09 9.84 -4.42
C HIS A 68 -13.76 11.34 -4.34
N GLU A 69 -12.48 11.64 -4.17
CA GLU A 69 -11.96 13.01 -4.09
C GLU A 69 -11.48 13.52 -5.45
N GLY A 70 -11.12 12.60 -6.36
CA GLY A 70 -10.77 12.90 -7.74
C GLY A 70 -9.54 12.14 -8.22
N THR A 71 -9.19 12.37 -9.48
CA THR A 71 -8.03 11.73 -10.10
C THR A 71 -6.72 12.46 -9.77
N SER A 72 -5.78 11.75 -9.15
CA SER A 72 -4.48 12.30 -8.74
C SER A 72 -3.44 12.27 -9.85
N LEU A 73 -3.41 11.23 -10.68
CA LEU A 73 -2.46 11.09 -11.78
C LEU A 73 -3.16 10.45 -12.98
N ARG A 74 -2.87 10.92 -14.19
CA ARG A 74 -3.54 10.43 -15.42
C ARG A 74 -2.52 9.91 -16.43
N ARG A 75 -2.97 8.95 -17.24
CA ARG A 75 -2.25 8.52 -18.45
C ARG A 75 -1.93 9.70 -19.35
N GLU A 76 -0.69 9.75 -19.81
CA GLU A 76 -0.18 10.73 -20.77
C GLU A 76 -0.18 10.16 -22.20
N ALA A 77 0.20 10.98 -23.19
CA ALA A 77 0.24 10.55 -24.58
C ALA A 77 1.40 9.59 -24.89
N ALA A 78 2.47 9.61 -24.09
CA ALA A 78 3.69 8.83 -24.27
C ALA A 78 4.48 8.71 -22.96
N GLY A 79 5.63 8.02 -23.00
CA GLY A 79 6.54 7.89 -21.86
C GLY A 79 6.08 6.85 -20.84
N ASP A 80 6.60 6.99 -19.62
CA ASP A 80 6.36 6.06 -18.50
C ASP A 80 4.88 5.98 -18.11
N LEU A 81 4.11 7.04 -18.38
CA LEU A 81 2.66 7.12 -18.17
C LEU A 81 1.86 7.00 -19.47
N GLY A 82 2.48 6.59 -20.58
CA GLY A 82 1.85 6.48 -21.89
C GLY A 82 0.89 5.28 -22.03
N PRO A 83 0.40 5.03 -23.26
CA PRO A 83 -0.31 3.78 -23.58
C PRO A 83 0.56 2.55 -23.38
N GLN A 84 -0.06 1.39 -23.07
CA GLN A 84 0.64 0.11 -22.89
C GLN A 84 1.71 0.14 -21.78
N ARG A 85 1.41 0.83 -20.68
CA ARG A 85 2.27 0.91 -19.49
C ARG A 85 1.59 0.26 -18.29
N ILE A 86 2.40 -0.30 -17.40
CA ILE A 86 1.98 -0.76 -16.08
C ILE A 86 2.41 0.31 -15.08
N VAL A 87 1.45 0.78 -14.27
CA VAL A 87 1.66 1.76 -13.21
C VAL A 87 0.87 1.29 -12.01
N GLU A 88 1.56 0.79 -11.00
CA GLU A 88 0.96 0.03 -9.90
C GLU A 88 1.38 0.57 -8.54
N ARG A 89 0.62 0.16 -7.53
CA ARG A 89 0.81 0.38 -6.10
C ARG A 89 1.12 1.82 -5.73
N PRO A 90 0.33 2.82 -6.15
CA PRO A 90 0.57 4.21 -5.78
C PRO A 90 0.65 4.36 -4.26
N LYS A 91 1.69 5.06 -3.80
CA LYS A 91 1.88 5.42 -2.39
C LYS A 91 2.18 6.91 -2.29
N VAL A 92 1.71 7.58 -1.25
CA VAL A 92 1.95 9.02 -1.05
C VAL A 92 2.48 9.28 0.36
N LEU A 93 3.53 10.09 0.44
CA LEU A 93 4.04 10.66 1.70
C LEU A 93 3.98 12.19 1.66
N PHE A 94 3.73 12.83 2.80
CA PHE A 94 3.79 14.28 2.92
C PHE A 94 5.16 14.72 3.45
N ASN A 95 5.87 15.53 2.69
CA ASN A 95 7.14 16.12 3.12
C ASN A 95 6.90 17.52 3.71
N SER A 96 6.86 17.62 5.03
CA SER A 96 6.61 18.90 5.72
C SER A 96 7.72 19.93 5.52
N ALA A 97 8.96 19.50 5.22
CA ALA A 97 10.08 20.41 4.99
C ALA A 97 9.99 21.11 3.63
N THR A 98 9.41 20.45 2.62
CA THR A 98 9.26 20.99 1.26
C THR A 98 7.83 21.44 0.95
N GLY A 99 6.84 21.01 1.74
CA GLY A 99 5.42 21.27 1.51
C GLY A 99 4.81 20.43 0.39
N TYR A 100 5.52 19.42 -0.12
CA TYR A 100 5.03 18.55 -1.19
C TYR A 100 4.49 17.23 -0.65
N PHE A 101 3.38 16.79 -1.24
CA PHE A 101 3.00 15.39 -1.29
C PHE A 101 3.80 14.73 -2.42
N VAL A 102 4.51 13.65 -2.09
CA VAL A 102 5.31 12.89 -3.05
C VAL A 102 4.66 11.53 -3.23
N MET A 103 4.32 11.22 -4.49
CA MET A 103 3.76 9.96 -4.92
C MET A 103 4.85 9.06 -5.50
N PHE A 104 4.82 7.78 -5.11
CA PHE A 104 5.70 6.71 -5.57
C PHE A 104 4.88 5.69 -6.34
N LEU A 105 5.47 5.14 -7.41
CA LEU A 105 4.79 4.24 -8.33
C LEU A 105 5.73 3.11 -8.72
N HIS A 106 5.22 1.89 -8.85
CA HIS A 106 5.88 0.88 -9.68
C HIS A 106 5.59 1.20 -11.14
N ILE A 107 6.63 1.43 -11.94
CA ILE A 107 6.56 1.73 -13.37
C ILE A 107 7.15 0.56 -14.15
N ASP A 108 6.38 0.04 -15.10
CA ASP A 108 6.81 -1.09 -15.90
C ASP A 108 6.28 -1.12 -17.34
N SER A 109 6.89 -2.00 -18.12
CA SER A 109 6.36 -2.50 -19.39
C SER A 109 5.35 -3.63 -19.15
N PRO A 110 4.48 -3.99 -20.13
CA PRO A 110 3.48 -5.05 -19.95
C PRO A 110 4.05 -6.44 -19.62
N ASP A 111 5.33 -6.69 -19.90
CA ASP A 111 6.06 -7.91 -19.58
C ASP A 111 6.87 -7.83 -18.27
N TYR A 112 6.73 -6.73 -17.51
CA TYR A 112 7.38 -6.48 -16.22
C TYR A 112 8.92 -6.50 -16.25
N ALA A 113 9.50 -6.12 -17.39
CA ALA A 113 10.94 -6.18 -17.65
C ALA A 113 11.70 -4.89 -17.27
N GLU A 114 11.03 -3.73 -17.23
CA GLU A 114 11.66 -2.46 -16.88
C GLU A 114 11.96 -2.37 -15.39
N ALA A 115 10.99 -2.75 -14.53
CA ALA A 115 11.09 -2.79 -13.07
C ALA A 115 11.69 -1.49 -12.48
N ARG A 116 10.96 -0.38 -12.59
CA ARG A 116 11.40 0.96 -12.20
C ARG A 116 10.51 1.57 -11.12
N LEU A 117 11.11 2.43 -10.30
CA LEU A 117 10.42 3.27 -9.34
C LEU A 117 10.14 4.64 -9.95
N GLY A 118 8.86 5.02 -10.01
CA GLY A 118 8.40 6.35 -10.44
C GLY A 118 8.17 7.32 -9.29
N PHE A 119 8.36 8.61 -9.56
CA PHE A 119 8.10 9.70 -8.64
C PHE A 119 7.22 10.76 -9.29
N ALA A 120 6.23 11.23 -8.55
CA ALA A 120 5.42 12.40 -8.88
C ALA A 120 5.23 13.27 -7.63
N ARG A 121 4.87 14.54 -7.78
CA ARG A 121 4.64 15.42 -6.62
C ARG A 121 3.49 16.40 -6.84
N SER A 122 2.92 16.88 -5.75
CA SER A 122 1.96 17.99 -5.77
C SER A 122 2.04 18.78 -4.46
N THR A 123 1.68 20.06 -4.49
CA THR A 123 1.40 20.83 -3.26
C THR A 123 -0.05 20.63 -2.78
N SER A 124 -0.89 19.98 -3.59
CA SER A 124 -2.25 19.59 -3.26
C SER A 124 -2.29 18.10 -2.91
N LEU A 125 -2.90 17.74 -1.78
CA LEU A 125 -3.04 16.35 -1.31
C LEU A 125 -3.66 15.44 -2.39
N ILE A 126 -4.77 15.90 -2.99
CA ILE A 126 -5.50 15.16 -4.02
C ILE A 126 -4.79 15.24 -5.37
N GLY A 127 -3.93 16.24 -5.59
CA GLY A 127 -3.30 16.51 -6.86
C GLY A 127 -4.03 17.59 -7.68
N PRO A 128 -3.90 17.58 -9.03
CA PRO A 128 -3.15 16.60 -9.81
C PRO A 128 -1.65 16.61 -9.45
N TYR A 129 -1.00 15.46 -9.62
CA TYR A 129 0.42 15.27 -9.40
C TYR A 129 1.19 15.51 -10.71
N GLU A 130 2.29 16.25 -10.61
CA GLU A 130 3.29 16.38 -11.66
C GLU A 130 4.17 15.12 -11.66
N TYR A 131 4.09 14.32 -12.72
CA TYR A 131 5.02 13.21 -12.90
C TYR A 131 6.41 13.74 -13.25
N LEU A 132 7.44 13.18 -12.59
CA LEU A 132 8.80 13.68 -12.74
C LEU A 132 9.67 12.77 -13.59
N ARG A 133 9.77 11.49 -13.19
CA ARG A 133 10.62 10.48 -13.82
C ARG A 133 10.44 9.12 -13.13
N SER A 134 11.01 8.09 -13.72
CA SER A 134 11.32 6.84 -13.03
C SER A 134 12.79 6.43 -13.16
N SER A 135 13.25 5.56 -12.26
CA SER A 135 14.58 4.97 -12.30
C SER A 135 14.64 3.67 -11.50
N ARG A 136 15.65 2.85 -11.77
CA ARG A 136 16.00 1.73 -10.89
C ARG A 136 16.71 2.26 -9.63
N PRO A 137 16.16 2.07 -8.40
CA PRO A 137 16.75 2.60 -7.18
C PRO A 137 18.15 2.02 -6.94
N LEU A 138 19.18 2.89 -7.01
CA LEU A 138 20.59 2.50 -6.95
C LEU A 138 20.98 1.43 -7.99
N GLY A 139 20.28 1.39 -9.14
CA GLY A 139 20.50 0.41 -10.20
C GLY A 139 19.78 -0.94 -10.00
N ASN A 140 19.17 -1.18 -8.84
CA ASN A 140 18.45 -2.43 -8.56
C ASN A 140 17.06 -2.46 -9.23
N SER A 141 16.55 -3.66 -9.51
CA SER A 141 15.17 -3.82 -9.96
C SER A 141 14.19 -3.32 -8.90
N SER A 142 13.06 -2.78 -9.35
CA SER A 142 11.98 -2.31 -8.47
C SER A 142 10.63 -2.66 -9.07
N ARG A 143 9.92 -3.63 -8.48
CA ARG A 143 8.53 -3.95 -8.82
C ARG A 143 7.61 -3.49 -7.73
N ASP A 144 6.89 -4.40 -7.07
CA ASP A 144 6.00 -4.09 -5.97
C ASP A 144 6.66 -3.18 -4.93
N ILE A 145 5.99 -2.07 -4.63
CA ILE A 145 6.47 -1.07 -3.68
C ILE A 145 5.53 -0.86 -2.50
N GLY A 146 6.11 -0.34 -1.44
CA GLY A 146 5.43 0.27 -0.32
C GLY A 146 6.26 1.41 0.24
N VAL A 147 5.67 2.24 1.10
CA VAL A 147 6.39 3.32 1.79
C VAL A 147 6.02 3.38 3.26
N TYR A 148 6.91 3.97 4.04
CA TYR A 148 6.68 4.28 5.44
C TYR A 148 7.36 5.61 5.78
N GLN A 149 6.77 6.36 6.70
CA GLN A 149 7.33 7.64 7.15
C GLN A 149 7.42 7.65 8.66
N GLU A 150 8.61 7.92 9.17
CA GLU A 150 8.83 8.18 10.59
C GLU A 150 8.24 9.52 11.00
N THR A 151 7.92 9.64 12.29
CA THR A 151 7.57 10.93 12.91
C THR A 151 8.69 11.97 12.81
N SER A 152 9.95 11.53 12.66
CA SER A 152 11.10 12.40 12.42
C SER A 152 11.15 13.00 11.00
N GLY A 153 10.30 12.53 10.08
CA GLY A 153 10.37 12.87 8.66
C GLY A 153 11.34 12.01 7.86
N LEU A 154 11.90 10.92 8.42
CA LEU A 154 12.60 9.93 7.62
C LEU A 154 11.59 9.14 6.75
N GLY A 155 11.78 9.18 5.43
CA GLY A 155 11.04 8.35 4.49
C GLY A 155 11.75 7.02 4.22
N VAL A 156 11.00 5.94 4.19
CA VAL A 156 11.47 4.59 3.87
C VAL A 156 10.67 4.07 2.68
N LEU A 157 11.36 3.61 1.64
CA LEU A 157 10.78 2.90 0.51
C LEU A 157 11.07 1.42 0.66
N MET A 158 10.06 0.59 0.45
CA MET A 158 10.22 -0.85 0.26
C MET A 158 10.00 -1.18 -1.21
N SER A 159 10.81 -2.08 -1.75
CA SER A 159 10.64 -2.53 -3.13
C SER A 159 11.09 -3.97 -3.31
N GLU A 160 10.29 -4.75 -4.02
CA GLU A 160 10.69 -6.06 -4.54
C GLU A 160 11.83 -5.88 -5.56
N ASP A 161 12.95 -6.54 -5.30
CA ASP A 161 14.02 -6.77 -6.25
C ASP A 161 14.09 -8.27 -6.53
N ARG A 162 13.51 -8.70 -7.65
CA ARG A 162 13.40 -10.12 -8.05
C ARG A 162 14.67 -10.94 -7.92
N GLU A 163 15.83 -10.32 -8.12
CA GLU A 163 17.11 -11.03 -8.06
C GLU A 163 17.64 -11.16 -6.63
N ASN A 164 17.45 -10.14 -5.79
CA ASN A 164 18.15 -10.01 -4.51
C ASN A 164 17.24 -10.05 -3.28
N GLY A 165 15.93 -10.00 -3.47
CA GLY A 165 14.93 -9.99 -2.42
C GLY A 165 14.30 -8.63 -2.14
N LEU A 166 13.51 -8.55 -1.07
CA LEU A 166 12.80 -7.34 -0.70
C LEU A 166 13.78 -6.35 -0.05
N ARG A 167 13.92 -5.15 -0.64
CA ARG A 167 14.84 -4.11 -0.17
C ARG A 167 14.09 -3.01 0.56
N LEU A 168 14.67 -2.54 1.67
CA LEU A 168 14.30 -1.30 2.33
C LEU A 168 15.35 -0.24 1.99
N TYR A 169 14.89 0.91 1.52
CA TYR A 169 15.72 2.04 1.15
C TYR A 169 15.41 3.24 2.04
N ARG A 170 16.46 3.97 2.40
CA ARG A 170 16.35 5.33 2.91
C ARG A 170 16.04 6.28 1.75
N LEU A 171 14.97 7.07 1.86
CA LEU A 171 14.69 8.16 0.93
C LEU A 171 15.56 9.38 1.23
N ALA A 172 15.91 10.13 0.19
CA ALA A 172 16.55 11.45 0.32
C ALA A 172 15.62 12.44 1.03
N PRO A 173 16.14 13.53 1.62
CA PRO A 173 15.33 14.49 2.39
C PRO A 173 14.15 15.11 1.65
N ASP A 174 14.19 15.18 0.31
CA ASP A 174 13.09 15.68 -0.54
C ASP A 174 12.11 14.58 -0.98
N TYR A 175 12.39 13.32 -0.64
CA TYR A 175 11.68 12.10 -1.03
C TYR A 175 11.71 11.76 -2.54
N LEU A 176 12.51 12.46 -3.34
CA LEU A 176 12.54 12.29 -4.80
C LEU A 176 13.68 11.39 -5.30
N SER A 177 14.40 10.73 -4.40
CA SER A 177 15.36 9.67 -4.71
C SER A 177 15.61 8.78 -3.50
N VAL A 178 16.31 7.66 -3.72
CA VAL A 178 16.86 6.81 -2.65
C VAL A 178 18.31 7.18 -2.36
N GLU A 179 18.72 7.19 -1.09
CA GLU A 179 20.10 7.48 -0.68
C GLU A 179 20.92 6.20 -0.46
N SER A 180 20.33 5.22 0.22
CA SER A 180 21.02 4.00 0.62
C SER A 180 20.05 2.85 0.84
N VAL A 181 20.57 1.62 0.78
CA VAL A 181 19.87 0.42 1.26
C VAL A 181 20.01 0.36 2.79
N LEU A 182 18.89 0.23 3.49
CA LEU A 182 18.83 0.00 4.93
C LEU A 182 18.98 -1.50 5.22
N SER A 183 18.22 -2.33 4.53
CA SER A 183 18.27 -3.79 4.66
C SER A 183 17.75 -4.49 3.41
N THR A 184 18.02 -5.79 3.31
CA THR A 184 17.49 -6.66 2.26
C THR A 184 17.08 -7.98 2.90
N THR A 185 15.88 -8.46 2.57
CA THR A 185 15.29 -9.65 3.17
C THR A 185 14.94 -10.68 2.10
N LEU A 186 15.19 -11.93 2.43
CA LEU A 186 14.76 -13.11 1.68
C LEU A 186 13.76 -13.90 2.52
N LYS A 187 13.12 -14.89 1.90
CA LYS A 187 12.42 -15.98 2.58
C LYS A 187 13.36 -16.71 3.53
N ASN A 188 12.77 -17.44 4.49
CA ASN A 188 13.52 -18.21 5.48
C ASN A 188 14.43 -19.29 4.85
N ASP A 189 14.07 -19.80 3.67
CA ASP A 189 14.87 -20.75 2.90
C ASP A 189 15.92 -20.09 1.98
N GLY A 190 15.98 -18.76 1.95
CA GLY A 190 16.91 -17.98 1.15
C GLY A 190 16.61 -17.97 -0.36
N SER A 191 15.45 -18.45 -0.81
CA SER A 191 15.15 -18.63 -2.24
C SER A 191 14.94 -17.33 -3.01
N HIS A 192 14.07 -16.45 -2.51
CA HIS A 192 13.75 -15.12 -3.07
C HIS A 192 13.15 -14.23 -1.99
N GLY A 193 12.84 -12.96 -2.28
CA GLY A 193 12.17 -12.05 -1.32
C GLY A 193 10.66 -11.95 -1.52
N TYR A 194 9.97 -11.34 -0.57
CA TYR A 194 8.53 -11.10 -0.68
C TYR A 194 8.21 -9.86 -1.55
N GLU A 195 7.02 -9.84 -2.15
CA GLU A 195 6.43 -8.69 -2.83
C GLU A 195 5.34 -8.02 -1.98
N SER A 196 4.60 -7.07 -2.55
CA SER A 196 3.52 -6.31 -1.94
C SER A 196 3.84 -5.74 -0.53
N PRO A 197 4.96 -5.03 -0.32
CA PRO A 197 5.44 -4.78 1.02
C PRO A 197 4.63 -3.69 1.77
N ALA A 198 4.40 -3.91 3.06
CA ALA A 198 3.86 -2.90 3.98
C ALA A 198 4.65 -2.89 5.29
N LEU A 199 4.80 -1.72 5.92
CA LEU A 199 5.59 -1.55 7.14
C LEU A 199 4.84 -0.68 8.14
N VAL A 200 4.87 -1.12 9.40
CA VAL A 200 4.38 -0.33 10.53
C VAL A 200 5.34 -0.46 11.71
N ARG A 201 5.34 0.54 12.58
CA ARG A 201 6.13 0.55 13.81
C ARG A 201 5.21 0.51 15.01
N VAL A 202 5.38 -0.49 15.87
CA VAL A 202 4.59 -0.67 17.10
C VAL A 202 5.54 -0.96 18.25
N ASP A 203 5.41 -0.21 19.34
CA ASP A 203 6.22 -0.36 20.56
C ASP A 203 7.74 -0.38 20.31
N GLY A 204 8.20 0.45 19.36
CA GLY A 204 9.61 0.58 19.00
C GLY A 204 10.14 -0.48 18.03
N LEU A 205 9.32 -1.47 17.64
CA LEU A 205 9.67 -2.55 16.71
C LEU A 205 8.98 -2.32 15.35
N TYR A 206 9.68 -2.59 14.25
CA TYR A 206 9.10 -2.57 12.92
C TYR A 206 8.54 -3.94 12.56
N TYR A 207 7.39 -3.94 11.88
CA TYR A 207 6.71 -5.12 11.36
C TYR A 207 6.61 -4.95 9.86
N LEU A 208 7.39 -5.73 9.12
CA LEU A 208 7.39 -5.75 7.66
C LEU A 208 6.50 -6.90 7.20
N PHE A 209 5.55 -6.62 6.33
CA PHE A 209 4.62 -7.57 5.74
C PHE A 209 4.92 -7.73 4.25
N GLY A 210 4.62 -8.89 3.67
CA GLY A 210 4.71 -9.11 2.23
C GLY A 210 4.10 -10.44 1.79
N SER A 211 3.80 -10.56 0.49
CA SER A 211 3.28 -11.79 -0.13
C SER A 211 4.35 -12.55 -0.90
N ASP A 212 4.17 -13.86 -1.04
CA ASP A 212 5.04 -14.67 -1.91
C ASP A 212 4.80 -14.31 -3.40
N LEU A 213 5.72 -14.70 -4.28
CA LEU A 213 5.73 -14.36 -5.71
C LEU A 213 4.88 -15.33 -6.53
N THR A 214 3.55 -15.24 -6.40
CA THR A 214 2.60 -16.16 -7.05
C THR A 214 1.74 -15.49 -8.14
N GLY A 215 2.14 -14.30 -8.60
CA GLY A 215 1.37 -13.50 -9.53
C GLY A 215 0.00 -13.15 -8.95
N TRP A 216 -1.07 -13.26 -9.75
CA TRP A 216 -2.43 -13.01 -9.28
C TRP A 216 -3.00 -14.07 -8.32
N ASN A 217 -2.29 -15.17 -8.03
CA ASN A 217 -2.76 -16.16 -7.08
C ASN A 217 -2.45 -15.72 -5.65
N MET A 218 -3.44 -15.84 -4.77
CA MET A 218 -3.27 -15.49 -3.35
C MET A 218 -2.42 -16.55 -2.64
N ASN A 219 -1.66 -16.12 -1.64
CA ASN A 219 -0.80 -16.98 -0.83
C ASN A 219 -0.85 -16.59 0.65
N ASP A 220 -0.28 -17.41 1.53
CA ASP A 220 -0.13 -17.05 2.93
C ASP A 220 0.95 -15.97 3.07
N ASN A 221 0.51 -14.71 3.13
CA ASN A 221 1.40 -13.56 3.32
C ASN A 221 2.09 -13.67 4.68
N LYS A 222 3.30 -13.13 4.76
CA LYS A 222 4.15 -13.23 5.94
C LYS A 222 4.43 -11.88 6.57
N PHE A 223 4.90 -11.90 7.81
CA PHE A 223 5.53 -10.76 8.45
C PHE A 223 6.86 -11.13 9.11
N ALA A 224 7.76 -10.15 9.24
CA ALA A 224 8.99 -10.23 10.01
C ALA A 224 9.18 -8.96 10.84
N THR A 225 10.02 -9.02 11.87
CA THR A 225 10.25 -7.88 12.78
C THR A 225 11.72 -7.55 12.97
N ALA A 226 12.04 -6.26 13.15
CA ALA A 226 13.39 -5.75 13.44
C ALA A 226 13.40 -4.25 13.76
N SER A 227 14.60 -3.68 13.90
CA SER A 227 14.94 -2.30 13.45
C SER A 227 15.04 -2.23 11.92
N LEU A 228 14.99 -1.02 11.33
CA LEU A 228 15.04 -0.84 9.86
C LEU A 228 16.26 -1.46 9.19
N GLU A 229 17.42 -1.42 9.84
CA GLU A 229 18.68 -2.00 9.39
C GLU A 229 18.79 -3.51 9.65
N GLY A 230 17.79 -4.12 10.30
CA GLY A 230 17.83 -5.52 10.72
C GLY A 230 18.67 -5.77 11.99
N PRO A 231 19.07 -7.02 12.25
CA PRO A 231 18.66 -8.21 11.49
C PRO A 231 17.15 -8.46 11.61
N TRP A 232 16.55 -8.90 10.51
CA TRP A 232 15.15 -9.32 10.47
C TRP A 232 14.97 -10.69 11.11
N SER A 233 13.89 -10.85 11.88
CA SER A 233 13.44 -12.16 12.34
C SER A 233 13.14 -13.09 11.16
N GLU A 234 12.94 -14.37 11.45
CA GLU A 234 12.27 -15.24 10.48
C GLU A 234 10.89 -14.66 10.13
N TRP A 235 10.45 -14.95 8.91
CA TRP A 235 9.12 -14.63 8.42
C TRP A 235 8.11 -15.62 8.97
N HIS A 236 6.99 -15.11 9.47
CA HIS A 236 5.91 -15.89 10.06
C HIS A 236 4.57 -15.57 9.40
N ASP A 237 3.64 -16.53 9.44
CA ASP A 237 2.24 -16.27 9.07
C ASP A 237 1.60 -15.30 10.07
N PHE A 238 0.84 -14.34 9.57
CA PHE A 238 -0.05 -13.51 10.39
C PHE A 238 -1.53 -13.85 10.20
N ALA A 239 -1.90 -14.66 9.21
CA ALA A 239 -3.24 -15.20 9.03
C ALA A 239 -3.21 -16.73 9.24
N PRO A 240 -4.36 -17.41 9.43
CA PRO A 240 -4.38 -18.87 9.51
C PRO A 240 -3.71 -19.49 8.28
N SER A 241 -2.75 -20.38 8.49
CA SER A 241 -2.04 -21.06 7.38
C SER A 241 -3.03 -21.81 6.48
N GLY A 242 -2.83 -21.71 5.16
CA GLY A 242 -3.71 -22.24 4.13
C GLY A 242 -4.91 -21.34 3.80
N SER A 243 -5.14 -20.25 4.55
CA SER A 243 -6.21 -19.29 4.23
C SER A 243 -5.87 -18.39 3.04
N ARG A 244 -4.60 -18.38 2.60
CA ARG A 244 -4.08 -17.47 1.58
C ARG A 244 -4.34 -16.01 1.96
N THR A 245 -4.14 -15.71 3.24
CA THR A 245 -4.48 -14.43 3.87
C THR A 245 -5.92 -14.03 3.56
N PHE A 246 -6.85 -14.95 3.81
CA PHE A 246 -8.27 -14.82 3.47
C PHE A 246 -8.53 -14.46 2.01
N ASP A 247 -7.83 -15.15 1.11
CA ASP A 247 -7.83 -14.90 -0.33
C ASP A 247 -7.58 -13.42 -0.66
N SER A 248 -6.49 -12.87 -0.10
CA SER A 248 -6.05 -11.51 -0.40
C SER A 248 -4.53 -11.33 -0.35
N GLN A 249 -4.06 -10.28 -1.01
CA GLN A 249 -2.66 -9.85 -1.01
C GLN A 249 -2.55 -8.50 -0.29
N VAL A 250 -1.66 -8.39 0.69
CA VAL A 250 -1.48 -7.16 1.48
C VAL A 250 -1.12 -5.96 0.59
N SER A 251 -1.76 -4.81 0.84
CA SER A 251 -1.47 -3.54 0.17
C SER A 251 -1.14 -2.43 1.17
N ALA A 252 -1.79 -2.41 2.33
CA ALA A 252 -1.47 -1.47 3.40
C ALA A 252 -1.77 -2.05 4.80
N ILE A 253 -0.99 -1.60 5.78
CA ILE A 253 -1.30 -1.73 7.20
C ILE A 253 -1.42 -0.31 7.76
N VAL A 254 -2.62 0.09 8.16
CA VAL A 254 -2.95 1.48 8.49
C VAL A 254 -3.15 1.63 10.00
N PRO A 255 -2.37 2.47 10.70
CA PRO A 255 -2.66 2.83 12.07
C PRO A 255 -3.99 3.58 12.17
N VAL A 256 -4.85 3.17 13.08
CA VAL A 256 -6.13 3.82 13.36
C VAL A 256 -6.21 4.27 14.80
N LEU A 257 -6.66 5.51 15.00
CA LEU A 257 -6.87 6.07 16.33
C LEU A 257 -8.30 5.73 16.76
N GLY A 258 -8.46 4.67 17.54
CA GLY A 258 -9.74 4.36 18.17
C GLY A 258 -9.98 5.25 19.40
N SER A 259 -11.16 5.13 20.00
CA SER A 259 -11.55 5.97 21.15
C SER A 259 -10.66 5.78 22.39
N SER A 260 -10.05 4.60 22.54
CA SER A 260 -9.24 4.23 23.72
C SER A 260 -7.79 3.83 23.41
N SER A 261 -7.46 3.50 22.17
CA SER A 261 -6.13 3.01 21.79
C SER A 261 -5.85 3.16 20.30
N VAL A 262 -4.56 3.16 19.95
CA VAL A 262 -4.15 2.97 18.55
C VAL A 262 -4.31 1.49 18.20
N SER A 263 -5.05 1.20 17.14
CA SER A 263 -5.18 -0.12 16.53
C SER A 263 -4.65 -0.07 15.09
N HIS A 264 -4.78 -1.18 14.36
CA HIS A 264 -4.34 -1.25 12.97
C HIS A 264 -5.41 -1.91 12.10
N VAL A 265 -5.46 -1.48 10.84
CA VAL A 265 -6.33 -2.04 9.81
C VAL A 265 -5.45 -2.63 8.71
N TYR A 266 -5.67 -3.90 8.42
CA TYR A 266 -5.18 -4.56 7.22
C TYR A 266 -6.06 -4.18 6.04
N ILE A 267 -5.44 -3.80 4.93
CA ILE A 267 -6.08 -3.68 3.64
C ILE A 267 -5.31 -4.55 2.65
N GLY A 268 -6.01 -5.48 2.03
CA GLY A 268 -5.48 -6.31 0.96
C GLY A 268 -6.42 -6.36 -0.25
N ASP A 269 -5.87 -6.77 -1.38
CA ASP A 269 -6.59 -6.94 -2.64
C ASP A 269 -6.93 -8.41 -2.84
N ARG A 270 -8.21 -8.71 -3.05
CA ARG A 270 -8.66 -9.99 -3.62
C ARG A 270 -8.73 -9.84 -5.13
N TRP A 271 -7.58 -9.98 -5.76
CA TRP A 271 -7.45 -9.80 -7.21
C TRP A 271 -8.31 -10.79 -8.00
N ASN A 272 -9.04 -10.27 -8.98
CA ASN A 272 -9.71 -11.06 -10.00
C ASN A 272 -9.09 -10.77 -11.36
N GLN A 273 -8.11 -11.58 -11.79
CA GLN A 273 -7.37 -11.35 -13.03
C GLN A 273 -8.23 -11.31 -14.31
N HIS A 274 -9.45 -11.84 -14.26
CA HIS A 274 -10.40 -11.84 -15.38
C HIS A 274 -11.38 -10.67 -15.34
N ASP A 275 -11.39 -9.91 -14.24
CA ASP A 275 -12.24 -8.73 -14.03
C ASP A 275 -11.60 -7.83 -12.97
N LEU A 276 -10.47 -7.20 -13.33
CA LEU A 276 -9.66 -6.44 -12.39
C LEU A 276 -10.42 -5.27 -11.79
N TYR A 277 -11.32 -4.64 -12.57
CA TYR A 277 -12.18 -3.55 -12.13
C TYR A 277 -13.01 -3.92 -10.89
N ASN A 278 -13.49 -5.16 -10.82
CA ASN A 278 -14.30 -5.68 -9.72
C ASN A 278 -13.49 -6.51 -8.70
N SER A 279 -12.15 -6.38 -8.66
CA SER A 279 -11.36 -6.95 -7.56
C SER A 279 -11.84 -6.35 -6.22
N LEU A 280 -11.90 -7.17 -5.17
CA LEU A 280 -12.53 -6.77 -3.91
C LEU A 280 -11.47 -6.39 -2.88
N PRO A 281 -11.66 -5.30 -2.12
CA PRO A 281 -10.81 -5.04 -0.98
C PRO A 281 -11.17 -5.98 0.19
N VAL A 282 -10.15 -6.46 0.90
CA VAL A 282 -10.28 -7.16 2.18
C VAL A 282 -9.78 -6.22 3.27
N ILE A 283 -10.73 -5.63 4.00
CA ILE A 283 -10.46 -4.64 5.05
C ILE A 283 -10.81 -5.26 6.41
N LEU A 284 -9.79 -5.49 7.24
CA LEU A 284 -9.92 -6.24 8.50
C LEU A 284 -9.10 -5.60 9.61
N PRO A 285 -9.54 -5.67 10.88
CA PRO A 285 -8.68 -5.30 12.00
C PRO A 285 -7.52 -6.29 12.11
N ILE A 286 -6.32 -5.78 12.38
CA ILE A 286 -5.13 -6.60 12.63
C ILE A 286 -4.55 -6.28 14.01
N SER A 287 -4.26 -7.32 14.78
CA SER A 287 -3.58 -7.21 16.07
C SER A 287 -2.07 -7.23 15.84
N ILE A 288 -1.36 -6.21 16.31
CA ILE A 288 0.10 -6.09 16.18
C ILE A 288 0.67 -5.64 17.52
N GLY A 289 1.68 -6.34 18.02
CA GLY A 289 2.35 -5.99 19.29
C GLY A 289 3.16 -7.15 19.85
N GLY A 290 4.12 -6.84 20.73
CA GLY A 290 4.92 -7.85 21.43
C GLY A 290 5.74 -8.79 20.51
N GLY A 291 6.08 -8.36 19.29
CA GLY A 291 6.78 -9.18 18.29
C GLY A 291 5.86 -10.07 17.45
N HIS A 292 4.53 -9.94 17.59
CA HIS A 292 3.55 -10.76 16.89
C HIS A 292 2.56 -9.91 16.08
N ALA A 293 2.08 -10.47 14.97
CA ALA A 293 0.97 -9.95 14.20
C ALA A 293 -0.06 -11.07 13.96
N SER A 294 -1.36 -10.74 14.05
CA SER A 294 -2.45 -11.69 13.83
C SER A 294 -3.66 -11.03 13.17
N LEU A 295 -4.11 -11.63 12.07
CA LEU A 295 -5.28 -11.29 11.29
C LEU A 295 -6.32 -12.39 11.46
N SER A 296 -7.52 -12.00 11.84
CA SER A 296 -8.66 -12.92 12.01
C SER A 296 -9.81 -12.43 11.16
N TRP A 297 -10.52 -13.37 10.52
CA TRP A 297 -11.69 -13.05 9.72
C TRP A 297 -12.80 -12.47 10.59
N ARG A 298 -13.47 -11.43 10.06
CA ARG A 298 -14.72 -10.89 10.58
C ARG A 298 -15.62 -10.62 9.40
N ASP A 299 -16.83 -11.17 9.38
CA ASP A 299 -17.79 -10.88 8.31
C ASP A 299 -18.17 -9.39 8.30
N GLU A 300 -18.36 -8.85 9.50
CA GLU A 300 -18.73 -7.46 9.75
C GLU A 300 -17.96 -6.90 10.96
N TRP A 301 -17.57 -5.63 10.88
CA TRP A 301 -16.99 -4.88 11.98
C TRP A 301 -17.13 -3.37 11.76
N TRP A 302 -16.84 -2.54 12.76
CA TRP A 302 -16.85 -1.09 12.63
C TRP A 302 -15.67 -0.48 13.40
N LEU A 303 -15.27 0.73 12.99
CA LEU A 303 -14.37 1.59 13.74
C LEU A 303 -15.22 2.47 14.68
N ASP A 304 -14.81 2.57 15.94
CA ASP A 304 -15.53 3.29 16.99
C ASP A 304 -15.25 4.80 17.03
#